data_AF-A0A816RCN7-F1
#
_entry.id   AF-A0A816RCN7-F1
#
_cell.length_a   1.000
_cell.length_b   1.000
_cell.length_c   1.000
_cell.angle_alpha   90.00
_cell.angle_beta   90.00
_cell.angle_gamma   90.00
#
_symmetry.space_group_name_H-M   'P 1'
#
loop_
_entity.id
_entity.type
_entity.pdbx_description
1 polymer ?
#
loop_
_entity_poly.entity_id
_entity_poly.type
_entity_poly.pdbx_seq_one_letter_code
_entity_poly.pdbx_strand_id
1 'polypeptide(L)'
;MQSFLSTSKNREIALCFVKQMVLPVTLNPVLFEITADTKLKERPFADITRHSEFPGEEEILFSVGCVFKATSVIYSDSVWLIKLVLCKTDENELNDVYSTTKAALDASIDLNTFSSFLWHTGMHGWIPTELPPKQQQLDLNNSKSVCLYADKVYRSGGFGSGAAADKWYLRAIDLELKSQPINYLNLFKMYLKVSTCLKDDKIYYQKAKDIVSNLTKENDPLQTARLYFKLAQHWNPAYHIDLNEALDCYHACLHIQEETLPENDLNIALTCNMIAELHFKHFGSIADTKLDASLHNVYLSIQEFFVRKCLSIQLKVLPATHIELAFTYVRLGRLYIGTFQRNTALALENYEKALNIFQALGIEGTRICGAALRVINDIKSGYHTAPDGCW
;
A
#
# COMPACT_ATOMS: atom_id res chain seq x y z
N MET A 1 1.31 20.76 15.52
CA MET A 1 -0.02 21.15 15.02
C MET A 1 -1.02 20.72 16.10
N GLN A 2 -1.83 21.64 16.65
CA GLN A 2 -2.86 21.28 17.64
C GLN A 2 -4.01 20.62 16.87
N SER A 3 -4.15 19.31 17.01
CA SER A 3 -5.28 18.58 16.42
C SER A 3 -6.49 18.71 17.36
N PHE A 4 -7.67 18.87 16.79
CA PHE A 4 -8.93 18.99 17.50
C PHE A 4 -9.98 18.11 16.84
N LEU A 5 -10.95 17.63 17.62
CA LEU A 5 -12.17 17.00 17.10
C LEU A 5 -13.26 18.07 17.02
N SER A 6 -13.65 18.46 15.82
CA SER A 6 -14.77 19.38 15.60
C SER A 6 -16.08 18.61 15.39
N THR A 7 -17.17 19.13 15.94
CA THR A 7 -18.54 18.62 15.74
C THR A 7 -19.57 19.74 15.90
N SER A 8 -20.81 19.49 15.52
CA SER A 8 -21.93 20.44 15.61
C SER A 8 -22.88 20.09 16.77
N LYS A 9 -23.51 21.10 17.40
CA LYS A 9 -24.70 20.88 18.27
C LYS A 9 -25.97 20.57 17.46
N ASN A 10 -25.99 20.92 16.18
CA ASN A 10 -27.13 20.72 15.30
C ASN A 10 -27.08 19.32 14.66
N ARG A 11 -27.96 18.45 15.12
CA ARG A 11 -28.07 17.06 14.65
C ARG A 11 -28.32 16.94 13.15
N GLU A 12 -29.11 17.83 12.55
CA GLU A 12 -29.44 17.75 11.12
C GLU A 12 -28.22 18.02 10.24
N ILE A 13 -27.32 18.91 10.68
CA ILE A 13 -26.07 19.21 9.97
C ILE A 13 -25.16 17.98 9.98
N ALA A 14 -24.99 17.34 11.14
CA ALA A 14 -24.22 16.09 11.24
C ALA A 14 -24.83 14.96 10.38
N LEU A 15 -26.16 14.85 10.33
CA LEU A 15 -26.87 13.89 9.48
C LEU A 15 -26.71 14.18 7.98
N CYS A 16 -26.64 15.44 7.56
CA CYS A 16 -26.36 15.79 6.18
C CYS A 16 -25.01 15.22 5.70
N PHE A 17 -23.96 15.31 6.51
CA PHE A 17 -22.65 14.72 6.18
C PHE A 17 -22.73 13.20 6.04
N VAL A 18 -23.49 12.54 6.91
CA VAL A 18 -23.67 11.07 6.84
C VAL A 18 -24.46 10.65 5.60
N LYS A 19 -25.50 11.41 5.24
CA LYS A 19 -26.41 11.09 4.12
C LYS A 19 -25.83 11.44 2.74
N GLN A 20 -24.90 12.39 2.66
CA GLN A 20 -24.28 12.80 1.40
C GLN A 20 -23.13 11.87 0.95
N MET A 21 -22.69 10.94 1.80
CA MET A 21 -21.61 10.02 1.47
C MET A 21 -22.11 8.77 0.73
N VAL A 22 -21.58 8.53 -0.47
CA VAL A 22 -21.67 7.22 -1.14
C VAL A 22 -20.60 6.32 -0.51
N LEU A 23 -21.01 5.48 0.44
CA LEU A 23 -20.10 4.58 1.14
C LEU A 23 -19.93 3.24 0.41
N PRO A 24 -18.71 2.67 0.37
CA PRO A 24 -18.49 1.27 -0.02
C PRO A 24 -19.35 0.31 0.81
N VAL A 25 -19.79 -0.81 0.23
CA VAL A 25 -20.67 -1.81 0.88
C VAL A 25 -20.08 -2.38 2.19
N THR A 26 -18.77 -2.28 2.36
CA THR A 26 -18.05 -2.74 3.55
C THR A 26 -18.07 -1.75 4.72
N LEU A 27 -18.55 -0.52 4.52
CA LEU A 27 -18.55 0.54 5.54
C LEU A 27 -19.99 0.88 5.94
N ASN A 28 -20.21 0.99 7.25
CA ASN A 28 -21.48 1.40 7.80
C ASN A 28 -21.41 2.86 8.26
N PRO A 29 -22.40 3.71 7.91
CA PRO A 29 -22.47 5.06 8.42
C PRO A 29 -22.73 5.05 9.93
N VAL A 30 -22.03 5.93 10.65
CA VAL A 30 -22.13 6.08 12.11
C VAL A 30 -22.36 7.54 12.45
N LEU A 31 -23.34 7.81 13.31
CA LEU A 31 -23.56 9.09 13.96
C LEU A 31 -23.18 8.99 15.43
N PHE A 32 -22.25 9.84 15.87
CA PHE A 32 -21.90 9.98 17.28
C PHE A 32 -22.74 11.09 17.93
N GLU A 33 -23.44 10.76 19.01
CA GLU A 33 -24.16 11.74 19.83
C GLU A 33 -23.44 11.87 21.17
N ILE A 34 -22.73 12.99 21.35
CA ILE A 34 -21.84 13.22 22.50
C ILE A 34 -22.56 14.09 23.54
N THR A 35 -22.65 13.57 24.77
CA THR A 35 -23.10 14.33 25.93
C THR A 35 -21.89 14.77 26.74
N ALA A 36 -21.74 16.08 26.97
CA ALA A 36 -20.68 16.66 27.78
C ALA A 36 -21.26 17.55 28.87
N ASP A 37 -20.79 17.37 30.11
CA ASP A 37 -21.21 18.22 31.24
C ASP A 37 -20.53 19.59 31.16
N THR A 38 -21.31 20.64 30.95
CA THR A 38 -20.80 22.02 30.85
C THR A 38 -20.38 22.59 32.20
N LYS A 39 -20.67 21.93 33.32
CA LYS A 39 -20.32 22.41 34.67
C LYS A 39 -18.94 21.91 35.13
N LEU A 40 -18.24 21.12 34.31
CA LEU A 40 -16.89 20.66 34.63
C LEU A 40 -15.94 21.85 34.82
N LYS A 41 -15.06 21.72 35.83
CA LYS A 41 -14.04 22.70 36.18
C LYS A 41 -12.96 22.78 35.09
N GLU A 42 -12.58 21.63 34.55
CA GLU A 42 -11.74 21.50 33.37
C GLU A 42 -12.65 21.13 32.19
N ARG A 43 -12.73 22.01 31.19
CA ARG A 43 -13.54 21.79 29.99
C ARG A 43 -12.60 21.47 28.84
N PRO A 44 -12.43 20.20 28.45
CA PRO A 44 -11.59 19.85 27.32
C PRO A 44 -12.30 20.11 25.98
N PHE A 45 -13.29 21.01 25.96
CA PHE A 45 -14.04 21.42 24.78
C PHE A 45 -14.42 22.89 24.84
N ALA A 46 -14.61 23.51 23.68
CA ALA A 46 -14.99 24.91 23.54
C ALA A 46 -16.15 25.06 22.55
N ASP A 47 -17.10 25.93 22.86
CA ASP A 47 -18.09 26.41 21.89
C ASP A 47 -17.43 27.50 21.03
N ILE A 48 -17.25 27.20 19.75
CA ILE A 48 -16.60 28.09 18.79
C ILE A 48 -17.59 28.57 17.73
N THR A 49 -18.90 28.56 18.01
CA THR A 49 -19.96 29.00 17.09
C THR A 49 -19.66 30.35 16.42
N ARG A 50 -19.05 31.30 17.15
CA ARG A 50 -18.72 32.64 16.65
C ARG A 50 -17.50 32.69 15.73
N HIS A 51 -16.71 31.62 15.70
CA HIS A 51 -15.47 31.48 14.93
C HIS A 51 -15.57 30.33 13.91
N SER A 52 -16.73 29.69 13.79
CA SER A 52 -16.96 28.63 12.84
C SER A 52 -16.88 29.16 11.41
N GLU A 53 -16.27 28.37 10.52
CA GLU A 53 -16.20 28.66 9.09
C GLU A 53 -17.60 28.71 8.45
N PHE A 54 -18.55 27.94 9.02
CA PHE A 54 -19.92 27.84 8.54
C PHE A 54 -20.91 28.46 9.55
N PRO A 55 -21.44 29.66 9.28
CA PRO A 55 -22.40 30.32 10.15
C PRO A 55 -23.67 29.46 10.32
N GLY A 56 -23.98 29.08 11.56
CA GLY A 56 -25.16 28.27 11.91
C GLY A 56 -24.89 26.80 12.20
N GLU A 57 -23.64 26.33 12.08
CA GLU A 57 -23.27 24.96 12.50
C GLU A 57 -23.26 24.79 14.02
N GLU A 58 -23.21 25.87 14.79
CA GLU A 58 -23.10 25.79 16.25
C GLU A 58 -21.95 24.88 16.71
N GLU A 59 -20.77 25.11 16.13
CA GLU A 59 -19.60 24.24 16.22
C GLU A 59 -19.01 24.17 17.64
N ILE A 60 -18.68 22.94 18.06
CA ILE A 60 -17.98 22.59 19.29
C ILE A 60 -16.66 21.92 18.93
N LEU A 61 -15.59 22.39 19.57
CA LEU A 61 -14.24 21.90 19.40
C LEU A 61 -13.80 21.12 20.64
N PHE A 62 -13.49 19.84 20.51
CA PHE A 62 -12.91 19.01 21.57
C PHE A 62 -11.39 18.93 21.42
N SER A 63 -10.70 19.02 22.55
CA SER A 63 -9.25 18.82 22.64
C SER A 63 -8.90 17.36 22.37
N VAL A 64 -7.79 17.11 21.68
CA VAL A 64 -7.28 15.75 21.51
C VAL A 64 -6.87 15.17 22.87
N GLY A 65 -7.29 13.94 23.12
CA GLY A 65 -7.15 13.26 24.41
C GLY A 65 -8.45 13.15 25.23
N CYS A 66 -9.55 13.72 24.76
CA CYS A 66 -10.87 13.44 25.34
C CYS A 66 -11.18 11.94 25.28
N VAL A 67 -11.63 11.39 26.40
CA VAL A 67 -12.12 10.01 26.48
C VAL A 67 -13.62 10.02 26.57
N PHE A 68 -14.27 9.20 25.75
CA PHE A 68 -15.72 9.07 25.69
C PHE A 68 -16.13 7.66 26.03
N LYS A 69 -17.09 7.51 26.95
CA LYS A 69 -17.72 6.22 27.26
C LYS A 69 -18.93 6.00 26.36
N ALA A 70 -18.93 4.89 25.63
CA ALA A 70 -20.12 4.47 24.89
C ALA A 70 -21.20 3.97 25.85
N THR A 71 -22.39 4.55 25.77
CA THR A 71 -23.52 4.23 26.65
C THR A 71 -24.60 3.44 25.94
N SER A 72 -24.77 3.64 24.63
CA SER A 72 -25.69 2.85 23.82
C SER A 72 -25.26 2.84 22.36
N VAL A 73 -25.51 1.72 21.68
CA VAL A 73 -25.34 1.55 20.24
C VAL A 73 -26.67 1.09 19.66
N ILE A 74 -27.25 1.89 18.77
CA ILE A 74 -28.60 1.68 18.23
C ILE A 74 -28.52 1.83 16.72
N TYR A 75 -29.16 0.92 15.97
CA TYR A 75 -29.30 1.08 14.52
C TYR A 75 -30.68 1.68 14.21
N SER A 76 -30.71 2.83 13.52
CA SER A 76 -31.95 3.50 13.11
C SER A 76 -31.71 4.25 11.80
N ASP A 77 -32.71 4.28 10.92
CA ASP A 77 -32.69 5.09 9.69
C ASP A 77 -31.44 4.87 8.82
N SER A 78 -31.03 3.60 8.71
CA SER A 78 -29.85 3.16 7.97
C SER A 78 -28.51 3.70 8.50
N VAL A 79 -28.46 4.19 9.75
CA VAL A 79 -27.26 4.72 10.41
C VAL A 79 -27.11 4.10 11.80
N TRP A 80 -25.88 3.77 12.19
CA TRP A 80 -25.58 3.41 13.57
C TRP A 80 -25.46 4.67 14.43
N LEU A 81 -26.35 4.82 15.40
CA LEU A 81 -26.27 5.85 16.43
C LEU A 81 -25.47 5.31 17.62
N ILE A 82 -24.34 5.94 17.91
CA ILE A 82 -23.53 5.64 19.09
C ILE A 82 -23.62 6.83 20.04
N LYS A 83 -24.23 6.62 21.21
CA LYS A 83 -24.31 7.63 22.26
C LYS A 83 -23.08 7.56 23.15
N LEU A 84 -22.42 8.69 23.27
CA LEU A 84 -21.17 8.86 23.98
C LEU A 84 -21.36 9.85 25.14
N VAL A 85 -20.72 9.59 26.26
CA VAL A 85 -20.60 10.55 27.37
C VAL A 85 -19.13 10.90 27.54
N LEU A 86 -18.81 12.20 27.60
CA LEU A 86 -17.47 12.66 27.92
C LEU A 86 -17.13 12.28 29.36
N CYS A 87 -16.07 11.47 29.53
CA CYS A 87 -15.61 11.04 30.85
C CYS A 87 -14.96 12.21 31.60
N LYS A 88 -15.08 12.21 32.93
CA LYS A 88 -14.38 13.18 33.78
C LYS A 88 -12.94 12.73 34.00
N THR A 89 -12.00 13.67 34.07
CA THR A 89 -10.56 13.40 34.29
C THR A 89 -10.28 12.59 35.57
N ASP A 90 -11.19 12.62 36.55
CA ASP A 90 -11.03 11.97 37.86
C ASP A 90 -11.76 10.60 37.97
N GLU A 91 -12.32 10.06 36.89
CA GLU A 91 -13.01 8.76 36.94
C GLU A 91 -12.02 7.59 37.05
N ASN A 92 -12.25 6.68 38.00
CA ASN A 92 -11.44 5.46 38.22
C ASN A 92 -11.28 4.60 36.94
N GLU A 93 -12.26 4.63 36.03
CA GLU A 93 -12.24 3.90 34.76
C GLU A 93 -11.17 4.45 33.77
N LEU A 94 -10.87 5.75 33.82
CA LEU A 94 -9.76 6.35 33.06
C LEU A 94 -8.42 5.87 33.60
N ASN A 95 -8.28 5.71 34.92
CA ASN A 95 -7.08 5.15 35.55
C ASN A 95 -6.87 3.69 35.14
N ASP A 96 -7.92 2.91 34.92
CA ASP A 96 -7.82 1.53 34.40
C ASP A 96 -7.40 1.51 32.93
N VAL A 97 -7.91 2.41 32.10
CA VAL A 97 -7.45 2.55 30.71
C VAL A 97 -6.00 3.04 30.66
N TYR A 98 -5.65 4.04 31.47
CA TYR A 98 -4.27 4.54 31.59
C TYR A 98 -3.32 3.47 32.11
N SER A 99 -3.70 2.72 33.15
CA SER A 99 -2.86 1.67 33.73
C SER A 99 -2.74 0.46 32.81
N THR A 100 -3.79 0.08 32.08
CA THR A 100 -3.74 -1.00 31.08
C THR A 100 -2.88 -0.59 29.90
N THR A 101 -3.06 0.65 29.39
CA THR A 101 -2.23 1.19 28.30
C THR A 101 -0.78 1.33 28.75
N LYS A 102 -0.55 1.79 29.99
CA LYS A 102 0.79 1.92 30.57
C LYS A 102 1.43 0.56 30.83
N ALA A 103 0.71 -0.44 31.32
CA ALA A 103 1.21 -1.80 31.49
C ALA A 103 1.55 -2.47 30.14
N ALA A 104 0.79 -2.16 29.09
CA ALA A 104 1.13 -2.55 27.72
C ALA A 104 2.37 -1.81 27.16
N LEU A 105 2.72 -0.65 27.73
CA LEU A 105 3.88 0.18 27.36
C LEU A 105 5.11 -0.05 28.26
N ASP A 106 4.95 -0.54 29.49
CA ASP A 106 6.03 -0.72 30.49
C ASP A 106 6.96 -1.91 30.18
N ALA A 107 6.65 -2.72 29.18
CA ALA A 107 7.59 -3.68 28.61
C ALA A 107 8.59 -2.94 27.70
N SER A 108 9.54 -2.24 28.32
CA SER A 108 10.57 -1.39 27.68
C SER A 108 10.02 -0.55 26.53
N ILE A 109 9.71 0.73 26.78
CA ILE A 109 9.38 1.68 25.70
C ILE A 109 10.61 1.86 24.82
N ASP A 110 10.87 0.89 23.95
CA ASP A 110 11.80 1.00 22.88
C ASP A 110 11.13 1.77 21.75
N LEU A 111 11.96 2.46 20.98
CA LEU A 111 11.61 3.18 19.77
C LEU A 111 10.54 2.48 18.90
N ASN A 112 10.64 1.17 18.79
CA ASN A 112 9.76 0.37 17.96
C ASN A 112 8.37 0.25 18.57
N THR A 113 8.27 0.04 19.86
CA THR A 113 7.00 -0.14 20.55
C THR A 113 6.20 1.15 20.54
N PHE A 114 6.84 2.30 20.83
CA PHE A 114 6.17 3.60 20.76
C PHE A 114 5.79 3.99 19.32
N SER A 115 6.70 3.82 18.36
CA SER A 115 6.38 4.10 16.96
C SER A 115 5.34 3.13 16.38
N SER A 116 5.32 1.87 16.83
CA SER A 116 4.28 0.89 16.48
C SER A 116 2.93 1.30 17.05
N PHE A 117 2.90 1.76 18.30
CA PHE A 117 1.69 2.27 18.91
C PHE A 117 1.13 3.44 18.08
N LEU A 118 1.92 4.48 17.84
CA LEU A 118 1.52 5.63 17.02
C LEU A 118 1.09 5.24 15.61
N TRP A 119 1.76 4.24 15.03
CA TRP A 119 1.41 3.70 13.72
C TRP A 119 0.04 3.01 13.72
N HIS A 120 -0.19 2.11 14.67
CA HIS A 120 -1.43 1.34 14.77
C HIS A 120 -2.63 2.18 15.24
N THR A 121 -2.40 3.29 15.94
CA THR A 121 -3.44 4.25 16.31
C THR A 121 -3.71 5.31 15.24
N GLY A 122 -3.07 5.21 14.07
CA GLY A 122 -3.25 6.15 12.95
C GLY A 122 -2.62 7.53 13.18
N MET A 123 -1.86 7.71 14.28
CA MET A 123 -1.16 8.95 14.64
C MET A 123 0.17 9.08 13.88
N HIS A 124 0.16 8.85 12.57
CA HIS A 124 1.37 8.79 11.75
C HIS A 124 2.23 10.07 11.84
N GLY A 125 1.59 11.25 11.87
CA GLY A 125 2.29 12.55 11.97
C GLY A 125 2.96 12.82 13.33
N TRP A 126 2.76 11.97 14.33
CA TRP A 126 3.38 12.09 15.65
C TRP A 126 4.62 11.21 15.80
N ILE A 127 4.92 10.37 14.81
CA ILE A 127 6.13 9.56 14.80
C ILE A 127 7.31 10.53 14.70
N PRO A 128 8.18 10.62 15.72
CA PRO A 128 9.24 11.60 15.74
C PRO A 128 10.23 11.32 14.60
N THR A 129 10.72 12.36 13.93
CA THR A 129 11.80 12.27 12.94
C THR A 129 13.19 12.19 13.59
N GLU A 130 13.33 12.82 14.77
CA GLU A 130 14.52 12.80 15.60
C GLU A 130 14.20 12.32 17.02
N LEU A 131 15.14 11.57 17.61
CA LEU A 131 15.01 11.07 18.98
C LEU A 131 15.69 11.97 20.01
N PRO A 132 15.13 12.08 21.24
CA PRO A 132 15.83 12.64 22.37
C PRO A 132 17.16 11.89 22.63
N PRO A 133 18.25 12.60 22.99
CA PRO A 133 19.58 12.01 23.15
C PRO A 133 19.66 10.79 24.09
N LYS A 134 18.84 10.76 25.14
CA LYS A 134 18.80 9.63 26.10
C LYS A 134 18.21 8.35 25.50
N GLN A 135 17.19 8.44 24.64
CA GLN A 135 16.62 7.28 23.95
C GLN A 135 17.54 6.76 22.85
N GLN A 136 18.34 7.64 22.23
CA GLN A 136 19.38 7.23 21.29
C GLN A 136 20.43 6.30 21.94
N GLN A 137 20.69 6.42 23.25
CA GLN A 137 21.66 5.58 23.93
C GLN A 137 21.11 4.20 24.34
N LEU A 138 19.80 4.07 24.53
CA LEU A 138 19.16 2.84 25.02
C LEU A 138 18.71 1.90 23.89
N ASP A 139 18.29 2.44 22.74
CA ASP A 139 17.53 1.67 21.72
C ASP A 139 18.32 1.35 20.42
N LEU A 140 19.57 1.79 20.30
CA LEU A 140 20.28 1.85 19.00
C LEU A 140 21.33 0.77 18.76
N ASN A 141 21.19 -0.41 19.37
CA ASN A 141 22.16 -1.51 19.19
C ASN A 141 21.71 -2.60 18.21
N ASN A 142 20.47 -2.55 17.71
CA ASN A 142 19.93 -3.57 16.79
C ASN A 142 19.58 -2.96 15.43
N SER A 143 20.30 -3.36 14.38
CA SER A 143 20.11 -2.90 13.00
C SER A 143 18.66 -3.08 12.51
N LYS A 144 18.02 -4.22 12.80
CA LYS A 144 16.65 -4.53 12.38
C LYS A 144 15.65 -3.59 13.03
N SER A 145 15.84 -3.31 14.31
CA SER A 145 14.98 -2.39 15.06
C SER A 145 15.06 -0.97 14.50
N VAL A 146 16.29 -0.50 14.22
CA VAL A 146 16.52 0.82 13.64
C VAL A 146 15.93 0.92 12.23
N CYS A 147 16.02 -0.14 11.42
CA CYS A 147 15.43 -0.18 10.08
C CYS A 147 13.90 -0.14 10.10
N LEU A 148 13.25 -0.85 11.04
CA LEU A 148 11.78 -0.81 11.20
C LEU A 148 11.28 0.60 11.58
N TYR A 149 12.03 1.31 12.42
CA TYR A 149 11.72 2.69 12.74
C TYR A 149 11.89 3.61 11.53
N ALA A 150 12.97 3.44 10.75
CA ALA A 150 13.17 4.19 9.51
C ALA A 150 11.99 4.03 8.53
N ASP A 151 11.47 2.81 8.37
CA ASP A 151 10.27 2.52 7.56
C ASP A 151 9.04 3.32 8.02
N LYS A 152 8.84 3.45 9.33
CA LYS A 152 7.72 4.20 9.91
C LYS A 152 7.90 5.71 9.75
N VAL A 153 9.12 6.22 9.98
CA VAL A 153 9.46 7.63 9.75
C VAL A 153 9.22 7.99 8.29
N TYR A 154 9.68 7.16 7.34
CA TYR A 154 9.46 7.38 5.92
C TYR A 154 7.97 7.54 5.58
N ARG A 155 7.15 6.60 6.07
CA ARG A 155 5.70 6.55 5.78
C ARG A 155 4.86 7.58 6.57
N SER A 156 5.43 8.25 7.57
CA SER A 156 4.71 9.27 8.35
C SER A 156 4.32 10.52 7.53
N GLY A 157 4.89 10.69 6.33
CA GLY A 157 4.41 11.63 5.30
C GLY A 157 4.64 13.12 5.57
N GLY A 158 5.34 13.50 6.65
CA GLY A 158 5.70 14.90 6.91
C GLY A 158 6.74 15.45 5.92
N PHE A 159 6.72 16.75 5.64
CA PHE A 159 7.81 17.42 4.90
C PHE A 159 9.16 17.12 5.58
N GLY A 160 10.11 16.56 4.83
CA GLY A 160 11.43 16.15 5.36
C GLY A 160 11.51 14.75 5.97
N SER A 161 10.41 13.97 5.98
CA SER A 161 10.40 12.60 6.52
C SER A 161 11.33 11.63 5.79
N GLY A 162 11.52 11.83 4.47
CA GLY A 162 12.46 11.06 3.66
C GLY A 162 13.90 11.19 4.16
N ALA A 163 14.41 12.43 4.22
CA ALA A 163 15.77 12.71 4.70
C ALA A 163 16.00 12.23 6.15
N ALA A 164 14.97 12.33 7.00
CA ALA A 164 15.02 11.80 8.35
C ALA A 164 15.12 10.26 8.36
N ALA A 165 14.31 9.57 7.54
CA ALA A 165 14.36 8.12 7.40
C ALA A 165 15.72 7.64 6.86
N ASP A 166 16.33 8.38 5.94
CA ASP A 166 17.63 8.04 5.34
C ASP A 166 18.73 7.96 6.40
N LYS A 167 18.79 8.93 7.32
CA LYS A 167 19.69 8.92 8.47
C LYS A 167 19.56 7.62 9.29
N TRP A 168 18.33 7.15 9.49
CA TRP A 168 18.05 5.92 10.23
C TRP A 168 18.39 4.66 9.45
N TYR A 169 18.13 4.61 8.14
CA TYR A 169 18.58 3.50 7.30
C TYR A 169 20.10 3.38 7.24
N LEU A 170 20.82 4.50 7.06
CA LEU A 170 22.29 4.51 7.06
C LEU A 170 22.87 4.04 8.39
N ARG A 171 22.24 4.44 9.51
CA ARG A 171 22.61 3.93 10.83
C ARG A 171 22.36 2.42 10.95
N ALA A 172 21.22 1.93 10.46
CA ALA A 172 20.91 0.50 10.49
C ALA A 172 21.95 -0.32 9.69
N ILE A 173 22.39 0.21 8.54
CA ILE A 173 23.46 -0.38 7.73
C ILE A 173 24.79 -0.42 8.50
N ASP A 174 25.19 0.69 9.12
CA ASP A 174 26.43 0.75 9.92
C ASP A 174 26.42 -0.26 11.08
N LEU A 175 25.28 -0.42 11.76
CA LEU A 175 25.11 -1.45 12.80
C LEU A 175 25.23 -2.87 12.24
N GLU A 176 24.61 -3.14 11.09
CA GLU A 176 24.67 -4.46 10.46
C GLU A 176 26.08 -4.82 9.98
N LEU A 177 26.82 -3.86 9.41
CA LEU A 177 28.22 -4.05 9.00
C LEU A 177 29.15 -4.32 10.18
N LYS A 178 28.84 -3.79 11.37
CA LYS A 178 29.58 -4.03 12.61
C LYS A 178 29.16 -5.34 13.30
N SER A 179 27.97 -5.86 12.99
CA SER A 179 27.48 -7.12 13.54
C SER A 179 28.30 -8.29 13.00
N GLN A 180 28.57 -9.27 13.86
CA GLN A 180 29.24 -10.52 13.47
C GLN A 180 28.40 -11.71 13.95
N PRO A 181 27.99 -12.63 13.07
CA PRO A 181 28.21 -12.61 11.62
C PRO A 181 27.33 -11.57 10.91
N ILE A 182 27.84 -11.00 9.81
CA ILE A 182 27.11 -10.03 8.99
C ILE A 182 25.89 -10.69 8.34
N ASN A 183 24.70 -10.10 8.49
CA ASN A 183 23.51 -10.57 7.77
C ASN A 183 23.34 -9.85 6.43
N TYR A 184 23.90 -10.44 5.37
CA TYR A 184 23.84 -9.88 4.01
C TYR A 184 22.40 -9.71 3.48
N LEU A 185 21.44 -10.51 3.93
CA LEU A 185 20.03 -10.36 3.52
C LEU A 185 19.38 -9.11 4.13
N ASN A 186 19.76 -8.75 5.36
CA ASN A 186 19.32 -7.50 5.98
C ASN A 186 19.96 -6.30 5.27
N LEU A 187 21.27 -6.36 5.04
CA LEU A 187 22.00 -5.35 4.27
C LEU A 187 21.40 -5.12 2.89
N PHE A 188 21.08 -6.19 2.15
CA PHE A 188 20.39 -6.11 0.87
C PHE A 188 19.08 -5.31 0.97
N LYS A 189 18.22 -5.64 1.93
CA LYS A 189 16.95 -4.94 2.14
C LYS A 189 17.18 -3.47 2.46
N MET A 190 18.13 -3.16 3.34
CA MET A 190 18.42 -1.78 3.74
C MET A 190 18.98 -0.97 2.56
N TYR A 191 19.90 -1.52 1.77
CA TYR A 191 20.41 -0.86 0.57
C TYR A 191 19.31 -0.56 -0.44
N LEU A 192 18.38 -1.50 -0.65
CA LEU A 192 17.22 -1.23 -1.50
C LEU A 192 16.33 -0.12 -0.97
N LYS A 193 16.06 -0.11 0.35
CA LYS A 193 15.29 0.98 0.98
C LYS A 193 15.94 2.33 0.77
N VAL A 194 17.24 2.44 1.05
CA VAL A 194 18.01 3.66 0.85
C VAL A 194 17.96 4.11 -0.61
N SER A 195 18.17 3.19 -1.56
CA SER A 195 18.14 3.52 -3.00
C SER A 195 16.79 4.09 -3.49
N THR A 196 15.70 3.80 -2.78
CA THR A 196 14.36 4.35 -3.10
C THR A 196 14.05 5.66 -2.39
N CYS A 197 14.68 5.92 -1.24
CA CYS A 197 14.39 7.08 -0.41
C CYS A 197 15.29 8.27 -0.77
N LEU A 198 16.59 8.01 -0.99
CA LEU A 198 17.54 9.00 -1.47
C LEU A 198 17.36 9.15 -2.98
N LYS A 199 16.95 10.34 -3.44
CA LYS A 199 16.66 10.66 -4.85
C LYS A 199 17.87 10.60 -5.79
N ASP A 200 19.03 10.05 -5.38
CA ASP A 200 20.25 10.09 -6.17
C ASP A 200 21.28 9.01 -5.79
N ASP A 201 20.89 7.72 -5.77
CA ASP A 201 21.72 6.71 -5.11
C ASP A 201 21.82 5.35 -5.81
N LYS A 202 22.19 5.41 -7.11
CA LYS A 202 22.67 4.25 -7.90
C LYS A 202 23.72 3.42 -7.15
N ILE A 203 24.50 4.03 -6.26
CA ILE A 203 25.50 3.38 -5.42
C ILE A 203 24.89 2.31 -4.51
N TYR A 204 23.79 2.59 -3.82
CA TYR A 204 23.18 1.61 -2.92
C TYR A 204 22.43 0.51 -3.68
N TYR A 205 21.82 0.84 -4.82
CA TYR A 205 21.28 -0.19 -5.70
C TYR A 205 22.39 -1.13 -6.20
N GLN A 206 23.54 -0.59 -6.60
CA GLN A 206 24.71 -1.38 -7.00
C GLN A 206 25.21 -2.25 -5.83
N LYS A 207 25.31 -1.72 -4.61
CA LYS A 207 25.67 -2.52 -3.43
C LYS A 207 24.69 -3.66 -3.18
N ALA A 208 23.38 -3.45 -3.37
CA ALA A 208 22.39 -4.52 -3.28
C ALA A 208 22.61 -5.59 -4.36
N LYS A 209 22.93 -5.18 -5.60
CA LYS A 209 23.24 -6.09 -6.72
C LYS A 209 24.51 -6.90 -6.48
N ASP A 210 25.54 -6.28 -5.89
CA ASP A 210 26.79 -6.95 -5.53
C ASP A 210 26.55 -8.03 -4.47
N ILE A 211 25.67 -7.77 -3.49
CA ILE A 211 25.25 -8.78 -2.51
C ILE A 211 24.59 -9.97 -3.21
N VAL A 212 23.65 -9.73 -4.13
CA VAL A 212 22.99 -10.84 -4.84
C VAL A 212 24.01 -11.66 -5.61
N SER A 213 24.91 -11.00 -6.34
CA SER A 213 25.97 -11.66 -7.12
C SER A 213 26.87 -12.53 -6.24
N ASN A 214 27.24 -12.05 -5.05
CA ASN A 214 28.12 -12.78 -4.13
C ASN A 214 27.40 -13.92 -3.38
N LEU A 215 26.13 -13.74 -3.01
CA LEU A 215 25.36 -14.75 -2.27
C LEU A 215 24.90 -15.93 -3.14
N THR A 216 24.93 -15.81 -4.47
CA THR A 216 24.47 -16.85 -5.41
C THR A 216 25.23 -18.17 -5.32
N LYS A 217 26.48 -18.18 -4.84
CA LYS A 217 27.35 -19.37 -4.86
C LYS A 217 27.19 -20.29 -3.65
N GLU A 218 26.62 -19.81 -2.54
CA GLU A 218 26.62 -20.51 -1.26
C GLU A 218 25.21 -20.74 -0.67
N ASN A 219 24.17 -20.14 -1.27
CA ASN A 219 22.81 -20.17 -0.70
C ASN A 219 21.82 -21.02 -1.51
N ASP A 220 20.71 -21.36 -0.84
CA ASP A 220 19.54 -21.99 -1.45
C ASP A 220 19.13 -21.26 -2.75
N PRO A 221 19.07 -21.95 -3.91
CA PRO A 221 18.66 -21.36 -5.19
C PRO A 221 17.36 -20.56 -5.11
N LEU A 222 16.38 -21.02 -4.33
CA LEU A 222 15.11 -20.31 -4.16
C LEU A 222 15.26 -19.00 -3.39
N GLN A 223 16.20 -18.92 -2.45
CA GLN A 223 16.54 -17.67 -1.79
C GLN A 223 17.16 -16.68 -2.79
N THR A 224 18.04 -17.16 -3.66
CA THR A 224 18.64 -16.35 -4.74
C THR A 224 17.56 -15.83 -5.71
N ALA A 225 16.62 -16.68 -6.15
CA ALA A 225 15.51 -16.26 -6.99
C ALA A 225 14.67 -15.14 -6.34
N ARG A 226 14.37 -15.25 -5.04
CA ARG A 226 13.65 -14.19 -4.30
C ARG A 226 14.42 -12.88 -4.24
N LEU A 227 15.75 -12.90 -4.19
CA LEU A 227 16.57 -11.69 -4.21
C LEU A 227 16.53 -11.02 -5.59
N TYR A 228 16.67 -11.79 -6.67
CA TYR A 228 16.50 -11.29 -8.04
C TYR A 228 15.12 -10.68 -8.25
N PHE A 229 14.06 -11.36 -7.81
CA PHE A 229 12.70 -10.83 -7.87
C PHE A 229 12.58 -9.48 -7.16
N LYS A 230 13.14 -9.37 -5.95
CA LYS A 230 13.11 -8.11 -5.18
C LYS A 230 13.92 -7.00 -5.81
N LEU A 231 15.08 -7.30 -6.40
CA LEU A 231 15.85 -6.31 -7.17
C LEU A 231 15.02 -5.74 -8.31
N ALA A 232 14.41 -6.61 -9.10
CA ALA A 232 13.60 -6.22 -10.25
C ALA A 232 12.39 -5.35 -9.87
N GLN A 233 11.75 -5.61 -8.72
CA GLN A 233 10.65 -4.78 -8.20
C GLN A 233 11.05 -3.33 -7.88
N HIS A 234 12.33 -3.07 -7.64
CA HIS A 234 12.83 -1.72 -7.32
C HIS A 234 13.13 -0.87 -8.56
N TRP A 235 12.80 -1.35 -9.76
CA TRP A 235 12.85 -0.55 -10.98
C TRP A 235 12.08 0.77 -10.82
N ASN A 236 12.71 1.88 -11.19
CA ASN A 236 12.09 3.19 -11.17
C ASN A 236 12.58 4.06 -12.34
N PRO A 237 11.67 4.53 -13.22
CA PRO A 237 12.03 5.35 -14.38
C PRO A 237 12.58 6.73 -13.98
N ALA A 238 12.24 7.24 -12.79
CA ALA A 238 12.71 8.53 -12.31
C ALA A 238 14.16 8.52 -11.78
N TYR A 239 14.75 7.34 -11.54
CA TYR A 239 16.05 7.19 -10.85
C TYR A 239 17.07 6.36 -11.63
N HIS A 240 16.92 6.27 -12.96
CA HIS A 240 17.88 5.63 -13.87
C HIS A 240 18.21 4.15 -13.58
N ILE A 241 17.33 3.41 -12.90
CA ILE A 241 17.39 1.94 -12.92
C ILE A 241 16.82 1.51 -14.28
N ASP A 242 17.67 0.96 -15.14
CA ASP A 242 17.27 0.56 -16.49
C ASP A 242 16.22 -0.56 -16.41
N LEU A 243 15.18 -0.42 -17.22
CA LEU A 243 14.14 -1.43 -17.35
C LEU A 243 14.72 -2.76 -17.80
N ASN A 244 15.73 -2.73 -18.67
CA ASN A 244 16.41 -3.94 -19.14
C ASN A 244 17.05 -4.70 -17.97
N GLU A 245 17.69 -4.00 -17.04
CA GLU A 245 18.29 -4.66 -15.86
C GLU A 245 17.24 -5.34 -14.97
N ALA A 246 16.05 -4.74 -14.85
CA ALA A 246 14.96 -5.33 -14.09
C ALA A 246 14.35 -6.54 -14.81
N LEU A 247 14.25 -6.50 -16.15
CA LEU A 247 13.87 -7.67 -16.95
C LEU A 247 14.89 -8.81 -16.77
N ASP A 248 16.19 -8.52 -16.86
CA ASP A 248 17.26 -9.51 -16.66
C ASP A 248 17.14 -10.19 -15.30
N CYS A 249 16.89 -9.41 -14.24
CA CYS A 249 16.67 -9.95 -12.90
C CYS A 249 15.41 -10.84 -12.83
N TYR A 250 14.29 -10.45 -13.44
CA TYR A 250 13.11 -11.32 -13.48
C TYR A 250 13.34 -12.59 -14.30
N HIS A 251 14.08 -12.52 -15.40
CA HIS A 251 14.46 -13.70 -16.19
C HIS A 251 15.38 -14.64 -15.40
N ALA A 252 16.37 -14.12 -14.67
CA ALA A 252 17.20 -14.90 -13.78
C ALA A 252 16.38 -15.58 -12.66
N CYS A 253 15.43 -14.85 -12.07
CA CYS A 253 14.49 -15.39 -11.10
C CYS A 253 13.64 -16.53 -11.70
N LEU A 254 13.06 -16.31 -12.88
CA LEU A 254 12.21 -17.29 -13.55
C LEU A 254 12.99 -18.56 -13.89
N HIS A 255 14.20 -18.43 -14.42
CA HIS A 255 15.05 -19.56 -14.77
C HIS A 255 15.33 -20.45 -13.55
N ILE A 256 15.74 -19.86 -12.43
CA ILE A 256 15.97 -20.61 -11.18
C ILE A 256 14.68 -21.29 -10.71
N GLN A 257 13.55 -20.60 -10.75
CA GLN A 257 12.26 -21.16 -10.35
C GLN A 257 11.87 -22.37 -11.23
N GLU A 258 12.07 -22.30 -12.54
CA GLU A 258 11.75 -23.39 -13.47
C GLU A 258 12.65 -24.62 -13.28
N GLU A 259 13.89 -24.44 -12.85
CA GLU A 259 14.81 -25.55 -12.56
C GLU A 259 14.54 -26.21 -11.19
N THR A 260 13.93 -25.49 -10.25
CA THR A 260 13.88 -25.90 -8.83
C THR A 260 12.47 -26.18 -8.32
N LEU A 261 11.45 -25.54 -8.88
CA LEU A 261 10.05 -25.67 -8.46
C LEU A 261 9.28 -26.59 -9.42
N PRO A 262 8.17 -27.20 -8.95
CA PRO A 262 7.23 -27.88 -9.84
C PRO A 262 6.70 -26.95 -10.93
N GLU A 263 6.43 -27.48 -12.13
CA GLU A 263 6.00 -26.71 -13.30
C GLU A 263 4.78 -25.79 -13.04
N ASN A 264 3.89 -26.20 -12.14
CA ASN A 264 2.67 -25.44 -11.80
C ASN A 264 2.83 -24.59 -10.52
N ASP A 265 4.05 -24.31 -10.06
CA ASP A 265 4.23 -23.47 -8.88
C ASP A 265 3.78 -22.02 -9.15
N LEU A 266 2.97 -21.46 -8.25
CA LEU A 266 2.41 -20.11 -8.40
C LEU A 266 3.48 -19.01 -8.40
N ASN A 267 4.68 -19.26 -7.88
CA ASN A 267 5.78 -18.29 -7.97
C ASN A 267 6.27 -18.13 -9.42
N ILE A 268 6.26 -19.20 -10.22
CA ILE A 268 6.56 -19.13 -11.67
C ILE A 268 5.53 -18.23 -12.36
N ALA A 269 4.23 -18.44 -12.06
CA ALA A 269 3.15 -17.62 -12.61
C ALA A 269 3.30 -16.14 -12.22
N LEU A 270 3.63 -15.86 -10.95
CA LEU A 270 3.87 -14.51 -10.46
C LEU A 270 5.03 -13.83 -11.21
N THR A 271 6.16 -14.51 -11.37
CA THR A 271 7.32 -13.96 -12.10
C THR A 271 6.98 -13.71 -13.57
N CYS A 272 6.30 -14.65 -14.25
CA CYS A 272 5.81 -14.46 -15.62
C CYS A 272 4.93 -13.19 -15.73
N ASN A 273 4.03 -13.00 -14.76
CA ASN A 273 3.14 -11.84 -14.74
C ASN A 273 3.92 -10.52 -14.59
N MET A 274 4.98 -10.50 -13.77
CA MET A 274 5.84 -9.34 -13.60
C MET A 274 6.65 -9.01 -14.87
N ILE A 275 7.15 -10.03 -15.58
CA ILE A 275 7.86 -9.85 -16.86
C ILE A 275 6.92 -9.20 -17.90
N ALA A 276 5.70 -9.73 -18.04
CA ALA A 276 4.71 -9.17 -18.95
C ALA A 276 4.38 -7.70 -18.63
N GLU A 277 4.15 -7.39 -17.34
CA GLU A 277 3.90 -6.02 -16.87
C GLU A 277 5.06 -5.08 -17.21
N LEU A 278 6.31 -5.53 -17.03
CA LEU A 278 7.47 -4.69 -17.26
C LEU A 278 7.69 -4.42 -18.76
N HIS A 279 7.44 -5.40 -19.63
CA HIS A 279 7.43 -5.19 -21.08
C HIS A 279 6.35 -4.19 -21.54
N PHE A 280 5.17 -4.21 -20.91
CA PHE A 280 4.12 -3.20 -21.18
C PHE A 280 4.61 -1.78 -20.90
N LYS A 281 5.25 -1.58 -19.74
CA LYS A 281 5.82 -0.28 -19.34
C LYS A 281 6.97 0.15 -20.25
N HIS A 282 7.84 -0.77 -20.63
CA HIS A 282 8.94 -0.49 -21.57
C HIS A 282 8.41 0.00 -22.91
N PHE A 283 7.38 -0.68 -23.42
CA PHE A 283 6.74 -0.29 -24.65
C PHE A 283 6.14 1.12 -24.56
N GLY A 284 5.39 1.43 -23.49
CA GLY A 284 4.82 2.76 -23.28
C GLY A 284 5.87 3.87 -23.28
N SER A 285 7.01 3.62 -22.63
CA SER A 285 8.14 4.57 -22.59
C SER A 285 8.76 4.83 -23.97
N ILE A 286 8.80 3.84 -24.86
CA ILE A 286 9.42 3.98 -26.19
C ILE A 286 8.41 4.48 -27.22
N ALA A 287 7.11 4.16 -27.07
CA ALA A 287 6.06 4.55 -28.01
C ALA A 287 5.97 6.08 -28.22
N ASP A 288 6.28 6.86 -27.18
CA ASP A 288 6.37 8.33 -27.25
C ASP A 288 7.47 8.84 -28.22
N THR A 289 8.40 7.97 -28.64
CA THR A 289 9.55 8.33 -29.48
C THR A 289 9.39 8.01 -30.98
N LYS A 290 8.15 7.81 -31.48
CA LYS A 290 7.82 7.37 -32.86
C LYS A 290 8.42 6.00 -33.19
N LEU A 291 7.82 4.95 -32.65
CA LEU A 291 8.28 3.57 -32.84
C LEU A 291 7.89 2.99 -34.22
N ASP A 292 8.75 2.11 -34.73
CA ASP A 292 8.46 1.12 -35.78
C ASP A 292 7.38 0.12 -35.32
N ALA A 293 6.32 -0.03 -36.10
CA ALA A 293 5.23 -0.99 -35.86
C ALA A 293 5.71 -2.45 -35.72
N SER A 294 6.87 -2.78 -36.31
CA SER A 294 7.48 -4.11 -36.20
C SER A 294 7.87 -4.45 -34.76
N LEU A 295 8.48 -3.50 -34.04
CA LEU A 295 8.98 -3.71 -32.68
C LEU A 295 7.84 -3.77 -31.65
N HIS A 296 6.75 -3.02 -31.89
CA HIS A 296 5.52 -3.11 -31.08
C HIS A 296 4.97 -4.54 -31.03
N ASN A 297 4.84 -5.18 -32.18
CA ASN A 297 4.30 -6.54 -32.27
C ASN A 297 5.18 -7.57 -31.56
N VAL A 298 6.51 -7.38 -31.57
CA VAL A 298 7.43 -8.25 -30.82
C VAL A 298 7.14 -8.14 -29.32
N TYR A 299 7.06 -6.93 -28.76
CA TYR A 299 6.77 -6.76 -27.33
C TYR A 299 5.40 -7.31 -26.92
N LEU A 300 4.36 -7.14 -27.76
CA LEU A 300 3.05 -7.73 -27.50
C LEU A 300 3.09 -9.26 -27.52
N SER A 301 3.84 -9.86 -28.45
CA SER A 301 3.97 -11.32 -28.52
C SER A 301 4.67 -11.90 -27.29
N ILE A 302 5.70 -11.22 -26.79
CA ILE A 302 6.41 -11.59 -25.56
C ILE A 302 5.46 -11.48 -24.36
N GLN A 303 4.70 -10.38 -24.26
CA GLN A 303 3.71 -10.20 -23.21
C GLN A 303 2.64 -11.30 -23.27
N GLU A 304 2.07 -11.57 -24.44
CA GLU A 304 1.07 -12.62 -24.61
C GLU A 304 1.61 -13.99 -24.17
N PHE A 305 2.84 -14.32 -24.55
CA PHE A 305 3.49 -15.56 -24.13
C PHE A 305 3.53 -15.71 -22.60
N PHE A 306 4.05 -14.70 -21.89
CA PHE A 306 4.17 -14.76 -20.43
C PHE A 306 2.81 -14.72 -19.72
N VAL A 307 1.86 -13.92 -20.20
CA VAL A 307 0.50 -13.89 -19.62
C VAL A 307 -0.22 -15.22 -19.82
N ARG A 308 -0.10 -15.84 -21.00
CA ARG A 308 -0.66 -17.18 -21.26
C ARG A 308 -0.02 -18.26 -20.39
N LYS A 309 1.31 -18.20 -20.22
CA LYS A 309 2.01 -19.12 -19.31
C LYS A 309 1.52 -18.97 -17.88
N CYS A 310 1.42 -17.75 -17.37
CA CYS A 310 0.84 -17.44 -16.06
C CYS A 310 -0.58 -18.02 -15.93
N LEU A 311 -1.46 -17.73 -16.89
CA LEU A 311 -2.84 -18.22 -16.90
C LEU A 311 -2.90 -19.75 -16.86
N SER A 312 -2.05 -20.43 -17.64
CA SER A 312 -2.05 -21.90 -17.72
C SER A 312 -1.71 -22.56 -16.38
N ILE A 313 -0.81 -21.96 -15.60
CA ILE A 313 -0.44 -22.41 -14.26
C ILE A 313 -1.59 -22.11 -13.29
N GLN A 314 -2.11 -20.88 -13.32
CA GLN A 314 -3.21 -20.46 -12.45
C GLN A 314 -4.45 -21.34 -12.62
N LEU A 315 -4.83 -21.70 -13.86
CA LEU A 315 -5.97 -22.58 -14.14
C LEU A 315 -5.83 -24.00 -13.57
N LYS A 316 -4.60 -24.49 -13.38
CA LYS A 316 -4.33 -25.81 -12.81
C LYS A 316 -4.36 -25.82 -11.28
N VAL A 317 -4.10 -24.68 -10.64
CA VAL A 317 -3.88 -24.60 -9.17
C VAL A 317 -5.00 -23.83 -8.45
N LEU A 318 -5.52 -22.78 -9.06
CA LEU A 318 -6.45 -21.87 -8.42
C LEU A 318 -7.90 -22.29 -8.68
N PRO A 319 -8.82 -22.03 -7.73
CA PRO A 319 -10.25 -22.15 -7.98
C PRO A 319 -10.69 -21.25 -9.15
N ALA A 320 -11.70 -21.69 -9.92
CA ALA A 320 -12.19 -20.96 -11.10
C ALA A 320 -12.69 -19.53 -10.79
N THR A 321 -13.03 -19.24 -9.52
CA THR A 321 -13.49 -17.93 -9.04
C THR A 321 -12.38 -17.08 -8.44
N HIS A 322 -11.12 -17.54 -8.49
CA HIS A 322 -10.01 -16.81 -7.88
C HIS A 322 -9.75 -15.49 -8.61
N ILE A 323 -9.59 -14.40 -7.85
CA ILE A 323 -9.47 -13.03 -8.39
C ILE A 323 -8.27 -12.85 -9.35
N GLU A 324 -7.16 -13.54 -9.11
CA GLU A 324 -5.98 -13.50 -10.00
C GLU A 324 -6.30 -13.97 -11.42
N LEU A 325 -7.20 -14.94 -11.60
CA LEU A 325 -7.64 -15.36 -12.94
C LEU A 325 -8.33 -14.20 -13.67
N ALA A 326 -9.18 -13.44 -12.97
CA ALA A 326 -9.85 -12.28 -13.54
C ALA A 326 -8.86 -11.20 -13.99
N PHE A 327 -7.83 -10.93 -13.19
CA PHE A 327 -6.77 -9.99 -13.57
C PHE A 327 -5.97 -10.48 -14.78
N THR A 328 -5.63 -11.76 -14.84
CA THR A 328 -4.93 -12.35 -15.99
C THR A 328 -5.79 -12.30 -17.27
N TYR A 329 -7.10 -12.56 -17.17
CA TYR A 329 -8.03 -12.40 -18.28
C TYR A 329 -8.13 -10.94 -18.76
N VAL A 330 -8.24 -9.97 -17.85
CA VAL A 330 -8.22 -8.54 -18.22
C VAL A 330 -6.93 -8.18 -18.97
N ARG A 331 -5.78 -8.70 -18.53
CA ARG A 331 -4.48 -8.48 -19.20
C ARG A 331 -4.47 -9.04 -20.62
N LEU A 332 -4.95 -10.27 -20.83
CA LEU A 332 -5.10 -10.84 -22.17
C LEU A 332 -6.06 -10.03 -23.05
N GLY A 333 -7.20 -9.61 -22.48
CA GLY A 333 -8.17 -8.76 -23.18
C GLY A 333 -7.55 -7.45 -23.68
N ARG A 334 -6.72 -6.82 -22.85
CA ARG A 334 -5.94 -5.62 -23.23
C ARG A 334 -4.94 -5.92 -24.35
N LEU A 335 -4.19 -7.02 -24.24
CA LEU A 335 -3.22 -7.42 -25.27
C LEU A 335 -3.88 -7.60 -26.63
N TYR A 336 -5.02 -8.29 -26.70
CA TYR A 336 -5.72 -8.52 -27.97
C TYR A 336 -6.24 -7.25 -28.64
N ILE A 337 -6.63 -6.24 -27.85
CA ILE A 337 -6.97 -4.91 -28.39
C ILE A 337 -5.72 -4.15 -28.84
N GLY A 338 -4.60 -4.34 -28.15
CA GLY A 338 -3.32 -3.69 -28.46
C GLY A 338 -2.64 -4.22 -29.73
N THR A 339 -2.92 -5.46 -30.15
CA THR A 339 -2.36 -6.06 -31.38
C THR A 339 -2.74 -5.27 -32.63
N PHE A 340 -1.84 -5.24 -33.63
CA PHE A 340 -2.09 -4.58 -34.91
C PHE A 340 -3.34 -5.11 -35.64
N GLN A 341 -3.64 -6.40 -35.47
CA GLN A 341 -4.83 -7.04 -36.04
C GLN A 341 -6.10 -6.86 -35.20
N ARG A 342 -6.02 -6.23 -34.01
CA ARG A 342 -7.11 -6.02 -33.05
C ARG A 342 -8.08 -7.21 -32.99
N ASN A 343 -7.70 -8.27 -32.28
CA ASN A 343 -8.58 -9.43 -32.14
C ASN A 343 -9.69 -9.16 -31.11
N THR A 344 -10.72 -8.42 -31.54
CA THR A 344 -11.85 -7.99 -30.69
C THR A 344 -12.67 -9.16 -30.15
N ALA A 345 -12.75 -10.27 -30.89
CA ALA A 345 -13.44 -11.47 -30.44
C ALA A 345 -12.75 -12.11 -29.23
N LEU A 346 -11.42 -12.34 -29.32
CA LEU A 346 -10.64 -12.85 -28.19
C LEU A 346 -10.61 -11.85 -27.02
N ALA A 347 -10.53 -10.56 -27.32
CA ALA A 347 -10.60 -9.53 -26.28
C ALA A 347 -11.91 -9.61 -25.50
N LEU A 348 -13.04 -9.65 -26.22
CA LEU A 348 -14.38 -9.74 -25.65
C LEU A 348 -14.52 -10.99 -24.76
N GLU A 349 -14.12 -12.16 -25.27
CA GLU A 349 -14.17 -13.42 -24.52
C GLU A 349 -13.42 -13.32 -23.18
N ASN A 350 -12.22 -12.73 -23.19
CA ASN A 350 -11.41 -12.59 -21.98
C ASN A 350 -12.03 -11.60 -20.99
N TYR A 351 -12.53 -10.45 -21.45
CA TYR A 351 -13.22 -9.50 -20.56
C TYR A 351 -14.50 -10.10 -19.97
N GLU A 352 -15.27 -10.87 -20.73
CA GLU A 352 -16.47 -11.54 -20.21
C GLU A 352 -16.12 -12.59 -19.14
N LYS A 353 -15.06 -13.38 -19.32
CA LYS A 353 -14.56 -14.29 -18.29
C LYS A 353 -14.16 -13.55 -17.01
N ALA A 354 -13.45 -12.42 -17.13
CA ALA A 354 -13.07 -11.62 -15.98
C ALA A 354 -14.29 -11.04 -15.24
N LEU A 355 -15.28 -10.52 -15.98
CA LEU A 355 -16.52 -9.98 -15.40
C LEU A 355 -17.30 -11.05 -14.64
N ASN A 356 -17.43 -12.26 -15.19
CA ASN A 356 -18.13 -13.35 -14.51
C ASN A 356 -17.49 -13.65 -13.14
N ILE A 357 -16.16 -13.61 -13.05
CA ILE A 357 -15.44 -13.77 -11.77
C ILE A 357 -15.69 -12.58 -10.84
N PHE A 358 -15.62 -11.34 -11.35
CA PHE A 358 -15.89 -10.15 -10.53
C PHE A 358 -17.32 -10.13 -9.99
N GLN A 359 -18.31 -10.57 -10.77
CA GLN A 359 -19.70 -10.73 -10.36
C GLN A 359 -19.84 -11.82 -9.29
N ALA A 360 -19.23 -12.99 -9.50
CA ALA A 360 -19.25 -14.07 -8.52
C ALA A 360 -18.62 -13.67 -7.17
N LEU A 361 -17.68 -12.73 -7.18
CA LEU A 361 -17.03 -12.17 -5.98
C LEU A 361 -17.74 -10.93 -5.39
N GLY A 362 -18.78 -10.41 -6.06
CA GLY A 362 -19.52 -9.22 -5.60
C GLY A 362 -18.72 -7.91 -5.67
N ILE A 363 -17.72 -7.80 -6.56
CA ILE A 363 -16.82 -6.63 -6.68
C ILE A 363 -17.02 -5.83 -7.97
N GLU A 364 -18.25 -5.80 -8.46
CA GLU A 364 -18.66 -5.12 -9.71
C GLU A 364 -18.42 -3.60 -9.69
N GLY A 365 -18.42 -2.98 -8.51
CA GLY A 365 -18.17 -1.54 -8.34
C GLY A 365 -16.69 -1.12 -8.46
N THR A 366 -15.77 -2.05 -8.72
CA THR A 366 -14.34 -1.71 -8.82
C THR A 366 -14.00 -1.00 -10.13
N ARG A 367 -13.00 -0.11 -10.09
CA ARG A 367 -12.49 0.62 -11.27
C ARG A 367 -12.14 -0.31 -12.42
N ILE A 368 -11.58 -1.49 -12.10
CA ILE A 368 -11.15 -2.48 -13.09
C ILE A 368 -12.35 -3.14 -13.77
N CYS A 369 -13.41 -3.47 -13.02
CA CYS A 369 -14.66 -3.98 -13.57
C CYS A 369 -15.34 -2.94 -14.48
N GLY A 370 -15.41 -1.68 -14.04
CA GLY A 370 -15.95 -0.59 -14.86
C GLY A 370 -15.18 -0.38 -16.17
N ALA A 371 -13.85 -0.48 -16.14
CA ALA A 371 -13.02 -0.38 -17.35
C ALA A 371 -13.27 -1.55 -18.31
N ALA A 372 -13.39 -2.78 -17.80
CA ALA A 372 -13.71 -3.96 -18.62
C ALA A 372 -15.09 -3.83 -19.29
N LEU A 373 -16.12 -3.39 -18.54
CA LEU A 373 -17.46 -3.14 -19.06
C LEU A 373 -17.47 -2.10 -20.18
N ARG A 374 -16.74 -1.00 -20.00
CA ARG A 374 -16.64 0.04 -21.04
C ARG A 374 -16.06 -0.54 -22.32
N VAL A 375 -14.95 -1.27 -22.23
CA VAL A 375 -14.30 -1.88 -23.40
C VAL A 375 -15.22 -2.88 -24.11
N ILE A 376 -16.00 -3.67 -23.37
CA ILE A 376 -16.99 -4.58 -23.95
C ILE A 376 -18.05 -3.79 -24.72
N ASN A 377 -18.56 -2.70 -24.14
CA ASN A 377 -19.56 -1.85 -24.80
C ASN A 377 -19.00 -1.18 -26.05
N ASP A 378 -17.75 -0.70 -26.00
CA ASP A 378 -17.05 -0.12 -27.16
C ASP A 378 -16.92 -1.14 -28.30
N ILE A 379 -16.50 -2.37 -27.99
CA ILE A 379 -16.41 -3.47 -28.96
C ILE A 379 -17.80 -3.80 -29.56
N LYS A 380 -18.83 -3.94 -28.71
CA LYS A 380 -20.19 -4.32 -29.13
C LYS A 380 -20.90 -3.25 -29.95
N SER A 381 -20.62 -1.98 -29.67
CA SER A 381 -21.20 -0.84 -30.40
C SER A 381 -20.48 -0.52 -31.71
N GLY A 382 -19.36 -1.19 -32.00
CA GLY A 382 -18.52 -0.88 -33.16
C GLY A 382 -17.78 0.46 -33.01
N TYR A 383 -17.81 1.09 -31.83
CA TYR A 383 -17.06 2.31 -31.54
C TYR A 383 -15.59 1.96 -31.31
N HIS A 384 -14.74 2.34 -32.25
CA HIS A 384 -13.30 2.09 -32.20
C HIS A 384 -12.54 3.25 -31.56
N THR A 385 -12.80 3.60 -30.30
CA THR A 385 -11.85 4.44 -29.59
C THR A 385 -10.58 3.63 -29.35
N ALA A 386 -9.44 4.10 -29.86
CA ALA A 386 -8.15 3.65 -29.36
C ALA A 386 -8.17 3.87 -27.84
N PRO A 387 -7.75 2.91 -27.01
CA PRO A 387 -7.66 3.18 -25.59
C PRO A 387 -6.60 4.26 -25.42
N ASP A 388 -7.02 5.46 -25.04
CA ASP A 388 -6.11 6.52 -24.62
C ASP A 388 -5.15 5.91 -23.59
N GLY A 389 -3.85 6.12 -23.80
CA GLY A 389 -2.73 5.49 -23.12
C GLY A 389 -2.59 5.80 -21.62
N CYS A 390 -3.68 6.05 -20.90
CA CYS A 390 -3.70 6.25 -19.46
C CYS A 390 -4.69 5.29 -18.81
N TRP A 391 -4.21 4.13 -18.33
CA TRP A 391 -4.94 3.25 -17.40
C TRP A 391 -4.04 2.65 -16.32
#